data_AF-A0A2E7ECE4-F1
#
_entry.id   AF-A0A2E7ECE4-F1
#
_cell.length_a   1.000
_cell.length_b   1.000
_cell.length_c   1.000
_cell.angle_alpha   90.00
_cell.angle_beta   90.00
_cell.angle_gamma   90.00
#
_symmetry.space_group_name_H-M   'P 1'
#
loop_
_entity.id
_entity.type
_entity.pdbx_description
1 polymer ?
#
loop_
_entity_poly.entity_id
_entity_poly.type
_entity_poly.pdbx_seq_one_letter_code
_entity_poly.pdbx_strand_id
1 'polypeptide(L)'
;MNSLVWNVEISQRLRISIQLALGALPIGLMFAAFIPLFLIAEILAGALGIPDGAPVIEQANGITWLILFLVIMVGLMVAGYLIGWFLNALIFKLIYRWPDSKLKRVFLNSEIPEHWLKAGDTVVDTTSSSNSAWANTRKKGKFKFILIHGVLAWGAPMFFLMSVFPVFNGNRAASFSYFGLQLCIWVIAGAAFGSFIWYSSEKSFKKNENS
;
A
#
# COMPACT_ATOMS: atom_id res chain seq x y z
N MET A 1 20.46 -5.32 -4.72
CA MET A 1 20.00 -5.17 -3.33
C MET A 1 18.59 -4.59 -3.30
N ASN A 2 17.69 -5.17 -2.51
CA ASN A 2 16.28 -4.74 -2.39
C ASN A 2 16.14 -3.66 -1.32
N SER A 3 15.44 -2.57 -1.60
CA SER A 3 15.09 -1.60 -0.55
C SER A 3 14.08 -2.20 0.42
N LEU A 4 14.15 -1.77 1.67
CA LEU A 4 13.30 -2.23 2.76
C LEU A 4 11.81 -2.09 2.45
N VAL A 5 11.47 -1.03 1.72
CA VAL A 5 10.12 -0.73 1.19
C VAL A 5 9.48 -1.89 0.43
N TRP A 6 10.29 -2.64 -0.33
CA TRP A 6 9.80 -3.72 -1.20
C TRP A 6 10.04 -5.10 -0.61
N ASN A 7 10.71 -5.17 0.54
CA ASN A 7 11.07 -6.44 1.17
C ASN A 7 9.97 -6.90 2.13
N VAL A 8 8.92 -7.48 1.55
CA VAL A 8 7.74 -7.98 2.27
C VAL A 8 8.13 -9.05 3.32
N GLU A 9 9.23 -9.78 3.10
CA GLU A 9 9.67 -10.86 3.98
C GLU A 9 10.41 -10.39 5.21
N ILE A 10 11.16 -9.29 5.10
CA ILE A 10 11.82 -8.70 6.27
C ILE A 10 10.80 -8.36 7.34
N SER A 11 9.60 -7.89 6.94
CA SER A 11 8.54 -7.64 7.90
C SER A 11 8.27 -8.85 8.79
N GLN A 12 8.32 -10.08 8.28
CA GLN A 12 8.04 -11.29 9.06
C GLN A 12 9.14 -11.65 10.06
N ARG A 13 10.39 -11.23 9.80
CA ARG A 13 11.57 -11.50 10.64
C ARG A 13 11.81 -10.43 11.71
N LEU A 14 11.27 -9.24 11.50
CA LEU A 14 11.34 -8.14 12.45
C LEU A 14 10.51 -8.43 13.71
N ARG A 15 10.95 -7.92 14.87
CA ARG A 15 10.12 -7.88 16.08
C ARG A 15 8.86 -7.06 15.82
N ILE A 16 7.75 -7.44 16.45
CA ILE A 16 6.45 -6.79 16.24
C ILE A 16 6.48 -5.29 16.54
N SER A 17 7.23 -4.85 17.57
CA SER A 17 7.40 -3.43 17.90
C SER A 17 8.07 -2.65 16.77
N ILE A 18 9.09 -3.25 16.13
CA ILE A 18 9.81 -2.64 15.00
C ILE A 18 8.95 -2.65 13.75
N GLN A 19 8.20 -3.74 13.50
CA GLN A 19 7.23 -3.80 12.40
C GLN A 19 6.19 -2.68 12.52
N LEU A 20 5.61 -2.50 13.71
CA LEU A 20 4.63 -1.45 13.96
C LEU A 20 5.26 -0.06 13.81
N ALA A 21 6.45 0.17 14.36
CA ALA A 21 7.14 1.46 14.26
C ALA A 21 7.46 1.83 12.80
N LEU A 22 8.00 0.90 12.02
CA LEU A 22 8.31 1.13 10.60
C LEU A 22 7.06 1.16 9.73
N GLY A 23 6.02 0.39 10.07
CA GLY A 23 4.80 0.29 9.29
C GLY A 23 3.83 1.46 9.51
N ALA A 24 3.85 2.08 10.71
CA ALA A 24 2.88 3.09 11.09
C ALA A 24 2.87 4.30 10.16
N LEU A 25 4.04 4.86 9.82
CA LEU A 25 4.12 6.04 8.95
C LEU A 25 3.72 5.76 7.49
N PRO A 26 4.28 4.74 6.79
CA PRO A 26 3.86 4.39 5.44
C PRO A 26 2.37 4.08 5.34
N ILE A 27 1.83 3.30 6.27
CA ILE A 27 0.41 2.94 6.27
C ILE A 27 -0.43 4.18 6.60
N GLY A 28 -0.11 4.90 7.67
CA GLY A 28 -0.82 6.09 8.10
C GLY A 28 -0.89 7.17 7.01
N LEU A 29 0.21 7.43 6.31
CA LEU A 29 0.23 8.40 5.21
C LEU A 29 -0.45 7.92 3.94
N MET A 30 -0.42 6.61 3.66
CA MET A 30 -1.26 6.02 2.61
C MET A 30 -2.75 6.24 2.88
N PHE A 31 -3.19 6.20 4.14
CA PHE A 31 -4.57 6.55 4.53
C PHE A 31 -4.81 8.07 4.55
N ALA A 32 -3.83 8.86 5.00
CA ALA A 32 -3.95 10.32 4.99
C ALA A 32 -4.13 10.88 3.57
N ALA A 33 -3.70 10.14 2.55
CA ALA A 33 -3.94 10.44 1.13
C ALA A 33 -5.42 10.60 0.76
N PHE A 34 -6.36 10.07 1.56
CA PHE A 34 -7.79 10.27 1.35
C PHE A 34 -8.22 11.72 1.61
N ILE A 35 -7.53 12.46 2.48
CA ILE A 35 -7.85 13.87 2.78
C ILE A 35 -7.76 14.74 1.51
N PRO A 36 -6.62 14.81 0.79
CA PRO A 36 -6.55 15.55 -0.46
C PRO A 36 -7.39 14.90 -1.57
N LEU A 37 -7.59 13.57 -1.53
CA LEU A 37 -8.43 12.90 -2.51
C LEU A 37 -9.87 13.40 -2.50
N PHE A 38 -10.47 13.67 -1.33
CA PHE A 38 -11.83 14.21 -1.26
C PHE A 38 -11.93 15.59 -1.93
N LEU A 39 -10.95 16.47 -1.72
CA LEU A 39 -10.88 17.76 -2.39
C LEU A 39 -10.73 17.62 -3.91
N ILE A 40 -9.86 16.69 -4.34
CA ILE A 40 -9.64 16.42 -5.77
C ILE A 40 -10.90 15.81 -6.40
N ALA A 41 -11.66 15.00 -5.68
CA ALA A 41 -12.89 14.40 -6.15
C ALA A 41 -13.96 15.44 -6.49
N GLU A 42 -14.10 16.48 -5.65
CA GLU A 42 -14.99 17.62 -5.89
C GLU A 42 -14.52 18.46 -7.08
N ILE A 43 -13.22 18.79 -7.14
CA ILE A 43 -12.63 19.51 -8.29
C ILE A 43 -12.86 18.74 -9.60
N LEU A 44 -12.66 17.42 -9.57
CA LEU A 44 -12.85 16.55 -10.72
C LEU A 44 -14.32 16.48 -11.14
N ALA A 45 -15.25 16.48 -10.19
CA ALA A 45 -16.69 16.52 -10.48
C ALA A 45 -17.06 17.82 -11.19
N GLY A 46 -16.64 18.96 -10.64
CA GLY A 46 -16.86 20.28 -11.25
C GLY A 46 -16.24 20.39 -12.64
N ALA A 47 -15.00 19.90 -12.82
CA ALA A 47 -14.31 19.91 -14.11
C ALA A 47 -15.01 19.05 -15.19
N LEU A 48 -15.76 18.02 -14.78
CA LEU A 48 -16.53 17.15 -15.68
C LEU A 48 -18.01 17.55 -15.80
N GLY A 49 -18.40 18.69 -15.21
CA GLY A 49 -19.77 19.19 -15.25
C GLY A 49 -20.78 18.33 -14.49
N ILE A 50 -20.33 17.60 -13.47
CA ILE A 50 -21.21 16.82 -12.59
C ILE A 50 -21.80 17.77 -11.54
N PRO A 51 -23.14 17.91 -11.44
CA PRO A 51 -23.75 18.78 -10.44
C PRO A 51 -23.46 18.31 -9.02
N ASP A 52 -23.36 19.26 -8.08
CA ASP A 52 -23.10 18.97 -6.68
C ASP A 52 -24.16 18.06 -6.07
N GLY A 53 -23.71 16.98 -5.40
CA GLY A 53 -24.60 15.99 -4.78
C GLY A 53 -25.30 15.04 -5.76
N ALA A 54 -25.14 15.22 -7.07
CA ALA A 54 -25.74 14.32 -8.05
C ALA A 54 -25.07 12.93 -8.02
N PRO A 55 -25.83 11.84 -8.25
CA PRO A 55 -25.25 10.51 -8.40
C PRO A 55 -24.30 10.48 -9.60
N VAL A 56 -23.00 10.30 -9.35
CA VAL A 56 -21.94 10.33 -10.39
C VAL A 56 -22.25 9.38 -11.54
N ILE A 57 -22.75 8.17 -11.25
CA ILE A 57 -22.96 7.11 -12.25
C ILE A 57 -24.04 7.46 -13.27
N GLU A 58 -24.99 8.33 -12.90
CA GLU A 58 -26.10 8.72 -13.77
C GLU A 58 -25.72 9.87 -14.71
N GLN A 59 -24.53 10.44 -14.53
CA GLN A 59 -24.05 11.55 -15.34
C GLN A 59 -23.33 11.07 -16.60
N ALA A 60 -23.41 11.86 -17.68
CA ALA A 60 -22.75 11.56 -18.95
C ALA A 60 -21.24 11.28 -18.79
N ASN A 61 -20.57 12.02 -17.89
CA ASN A 61 -19.14 11.88 -17.60
C ASN A 61 -18.83 11.01 -16.36
N GLY A 62 -19.83 10.30 -15.82
CA GLY A 62 -19.71 9.54 -14.57
C GLY A 62 -18.64 8.47 -14.58
N ILE A 63 -18.54 7.69 -15.66
CA ILE A 63 -17.53 6.64 -15.80
C ILE A 63 -16.12 7.24 -15.93
N THR A 64 -15.98 8.32 -16.71
CA THR A 64 -14.70 9.04 -16.83
C THR A 64 -14.24 9.57 -15.48
N TRP A 65 -15.14 10.18 -14.72
CA TRP A 65 -14.88 10.62 -13.35
C TRP A 65 -14.40 9.45 -12.48
N LEU A 66 -15.10 8.31 -12.53
CA LEU A 66 -14.76 7.15 -11.72
C LEU A 66 -13.37 6.59 -12.04
N ILE A 67 -13.03 6.46 -13.32
CA ILE A 67 -11.71 5.99 -13.75
C ILE A 67 -10.61 6.94 -13.26
N LEU A 68 -10.78 8.25 -13.49
CA LEU A 68 -9.81 9.26 -13.06
C LEU A 68 -9.66 9.29 -11.54
N PHE A 69 -10.78 9.24 -10.81
CA PHE A 69 -10.79 9.14 -9.36
C PHE A 69 -10.00 7.93 -8.86
N LEU A 70 -10.22 6.74 -9.43
CA LEU A 70 -9.49 5.52 -9.04
C LEU A 70 -8.00 5.62 -9.32
N VAL A 71 -7.60 6.16 -10.48
CA VAL A 71 -6.19 6.36 -10.84
C VAL A 71 -5.52 7.32 -9.85
N ILE A 72 -6.16 8.47 -9.58
CA ILE A 72 -5.66 9.48 -8.64
C ILE A 72 -5.57 8.89 -7.23
N MET A 73 -6.60 8.19 -6.77
CA MET A 73 -6.62 7.53 -5.46
C MET A 73 -5.44 6.58 -5.29
N VAL A 74 -5.24 5.64 -6.22
CA VAL A 74 -4.13 4.68 -6.14
C VAL A 74 -2.79 5.42 -6.21
N GLY A 75 -2.66 6.44 -7.07
CA GLY A 75 -1.45 7.25 -7.17
C GLY A 75 -1.09 7.96 -5.88
N LEU A 76 -2.06 8.63 -5.25
CA LEU A 76 -1.89 9.34 -3.97
C LEU A 76 -1.55 8.37 -2.83
N MET A 77 -2.20 7.20 -2.80
CA MET A 77 -1.89 6.16 -1.81
C MET A 77 -0.46 5.65 -1.94
N VAL A 78 0.00 5.33 -3.16
CA VAL A 78 1.38 4.91 -3.42
C VAL A 78 2.35 6.01 -3.02
N ALA A 79 2.05 7.27 -3.36
CA ALA A 79 2.87 8.41 -2.95
C ALA A 79 2.95 8.54 -1.42
N GLY A 80 1.81 8.48 -0.71
CA GLY A 80 1.76 8.53 0.76
C GLY A 80 2.56 7.41 1.41
N TYR A 81 2.45 6.19 0.87
CA TYR A 81 3.25 5.04 1.33
C TYR A 81 4.76 5.28 1.18
N LEU A 82 5.20 5.78 0.03
CA LEU A 82 6.62 6.08 -0.23
C LEU A 82 7.13 7.24 0.64
N ILE A 83 6.32 8.28 0.83
CA ILE A 83 6.65 9.41 1.71
C ILE A 83 6.81 8.91 3.15
N GLY A 84 5.95 8.02 3.65
CA GLY A 84 6.10 7.48 4.99
C GLY A 84 7.40 6.69 5.18
N TRP A 85 7.85 5.96 4.17
CA TRP A 85 9.16 5.30 4.21
C TRP A 85 10.32 6.30 4.21
N PHE A 86 10.20 7.38 3.43
CA PHE A 86 11.17 8.47 3.46
C PHE A 86 11.21 9.16 4.84
N LEU A 87 10.06 9.42 5.46
CA LEU A 87 9.98 10.00 6.80
C LEU A 87 10.57 9.08 7.87
N ASN A 88 10.36 7.75 7.77
CA ASN A 88 11.07 6.80 8.63
C ASN A 88 12.59 7.02 8.55
N ALA A 89 13.16 7.03 7.34
CA ALA A 89 14.59 7.26 7.15
C ALA A 89 15.04 8.61 7.72
N LEU A 90 14.23 9.66 7.55
CA LEU A 90 14.50 10.99 8.09
C LEU A 90 14.47 11.01 9.63
N ILE A 91 13.52 10.31 10.27
CA ILE A 91 13.45 10.15 11.72
C ILE A 91 14.70 9.46 12.25
N PHE A 92 15.15 8.36 11.61
CA PHE A 92 16.39 7.71 12.00
C PHE A 92 17.63 8.61 11.80
N LYS A 93 17.61 9.48 10.78
CA LYS A 93 18.66 10.48 10.58
C LYS A 93 18.67 11.55 11.66
N LEU A 94 17.52 12.18 11.93
CA LEU A 94 17.44 13.37 12.77
C LEU A 94 17.39 13.04 14.26
N ILE A 95 16.57 12.08 14.65
CA ILE A 95 16.32 11.73 16.06
C ILE A 95 17.38 10.75 16.55
N TYR A 96 17.62 9.67 15.80
CA TYR A 96 18.58 8.63 16.18
C TYR A 96 20.01 8.90 15.68
N ARG A 97 20.22 10.02 14.97
CA ARG A 97 21.53 10.46 14.46
C ARG A 97 22.29 9.38 13.69
N TRP A 98 21.58 8.55 12.92
CA TRP A 98 22.23 7.52 12.13
C TRP A 98 23.07 8.14 11.01
N PRO A 99 24.30 7.64 10.78
CA PRO A 99 25.12 8.08 9.65
C PRO A 99 24.47 7.67 8.33
N ASP A 100 24.70 8.45 7.27
CA ASP A 100 24.12 8.20 5.94
C ASP A 100 24.46 6.81 5.38
N SER A 101 25.64 6.29 5.70
CA SER A 101 26.04 4.93 5.34
C SER A 101 25.13 3.87 5.96
N LYS A 102 24.76 4.02 7.23
CA LYS A 102 23.85 3.11 7.93
C LYS A 102 22.42 3.22 7.40
N LEU A 103 21.95 4.43 7.10
CA LEU A 103 20.62 4.64 6.50
C LEU A 103 20.51 3.96 5.14
N LYS A 104 21.51 4.13 4.27
CA LYS A 104 21.54 3.44 2.96
C LYS A 104 21.53 1.93 3.13
N ARG A 105 22.36 1.39 4.03
CA ARG A 105 22.41 -0.05 4.29
C ARG A 105 21.06 -0.59 4.78
N VAL A 106 20.41 0.07 5.75
CA VAL A 106 19.13 -0.42 6.29
C VAL A 106 17.97 -0.21 5.31
N PHE A 107 17.78 1.00 4.79
CA PHE A 107 16.60 1.34 3.99
C PHE A 107 16.71 0.99 2.51
N LEU A 108 17.89 1.08 1.91
CA LEU A 108 18.10 0.77 0.49
C LEU A 108 18.64 -0.65 0.27
N ASN A 109 19.44 -1.17 1.21
CA ASN A 109 20.01 -2.50 1.07
C ASN A 109 19.37 -3.55 1.96
N SER A 110 18.39 -3.16 2.80
CA SER A 110 17.69 -4.09 3.68
C SER A 110 18.61 -4.79 4.72
N GLU A 111 19.74 -4.18 5.09
CA GLU A 111 20.64 -4.71 6.11
C GLU A 111 20.09 -4.41 7.51
N ILE A 112 19.27 -5.32 8.02
CA ILE A 112 18.55 -5.14 9.28
C ILE A 112 19.49 -5.33 10.48
N PRO A 113 19.50 -4.39 11.45
CA PRO A 113 20.25 -4.56 12.69
C PRO A 113 19.78 -5.81 13.46
N GLU A 114 20.71 -6.59 14.01
CA GLU A 114 20.40 -7.83 14.75
C GLU A 114 19.35 -7.66 15.84
N HIS A 115 19.44 -6.59 16.61
CA HIS A 115 18.50 -6.30 17.69
C HIS A 115 17.06 -6.02 17.22
N TRP A 116 16.83 -5.79 15.91
CA TRP A 116 15.49 -5.66 15.33
C TRP A 116 14.87 -7.01 14.96
N LEU A 117 15.67 -8.07 14.85
CA LEU A 117 15.22 -9.41 14.48
C LEU A 117 14.58 -10.12 15.68
N LYS A 118 13.67 -11.06 15.38
CA LYS A 118 13.10 -11.99 16.37
C LYS A 118 14.19 -12.90 16.94
N ALA A 119 13.98 -13.43 18.14
CA ALA A 119 14.93 -14.38 18.72
C ALA A 119 15.04 -15.64 17.84
N GLY A 120 16.27 -16.06 17.54
CA GLY A 120 16.56 -17.20 16.65
C GLY A 120 16.70 -16.85 15.17
N ASP A 121 16.36 -15.62 14.76
CA ASP A 121 16.69 -15.11 13.43
C ASP A 121 18.12 -14.55 13.44
N THR A 122 19.02 -15.18 12.69
CA THR A 122 20.39 -14.68 12.48
C THR A 122 20.46 -13.78 11.24
N VAL A 123 21.50 -12.94 11.15
CA VAL A 123 21.86 -12.18 9.93
C VAL A 123 22.42 -13.16 8.90
N VAL A 124 21.65 -14.17 8.51
CA VAL A 124 21.95 -14.95 7.31
C VAL A 124 21.78 -13.99 6.14
N ASP A 125 22.79 -13.99 5.28
CA ASP A 125 22.95 -13.13 4.11
C ASP A 125 21.60 -12.84 3.46
N THR A 126 21.10 -11.62 3.69
CA THR A 126 19.76 -11.17 3.28
C THR A 126 19.51 -11.32 1.79
N THR A 127 20.59 -11.45 1.00
CA THR A 127 20.55 -11.74 -0.44
C THR A 127 20.04 -13.16 -0.73
N SER A 128 20.54 -14.18 -0.03
CA SER A 128 20.17 -15.59 -0.23
C SER A 128 18.76 -15.92 0.28
N SER A 129 18.37 -15.36 1.44
CA SER A 129 17.07 -15.65 2.06
C SER A 129 15.92 -14.88 1.40
N SER A 130 16.14 -13.61 1.00
CA SER A 130 15.13 -12.82 0.28
C SER A 130 14.84 -13.41 -1.11
N ASN A 131 15.87 -13.95 -1.78
CA ASN A 131 15.66 -14.60 -3.06
C ASN A 131 14.84 -15.89 -2.92
N SER A 132 15.11 -16.71 -1.89
CA SER A 132 14.38 -17.98 -1.71
C SER A 132 12.93 -17.79 -1.30
N ALA A 133 12.63 -16.80 -0.46
CA ALA A 133 11.25 -16.57 -0.03
C ALA A 133 10.41 -15.84 -1.09
N TRP A 134 10.97 -14.89 -1.87
CA TRP A 134 10.19 -14.30 -2.97
C TRP A 134 10.00 -15.34 -4.08
N ALA A 135 10.98 -16.22 -4.30
CA ALA A 135 10.80 -17.37 -5.18
C ALA A 135 9.66 -18.29 -4.71
N ASN A 136 9.53 -18.54 -3.40
CA ASN A 136 8.40 -19.31 -2.85
C ASN A 136 7.06 -18.57 -3.03
N THR A 137 7.04 -17.25 -2.88
CA THR A 137 5.84 -16.43 -3.13
C THR A 137 5.47 -16.44 -4.62
N ARG A 138 6.45 -16.32 -5.52
CA ARG A 138 6.25 -16.40 -6.98
C ARG A 138 5.66 -17.74 -7.40
N LYS A 139 6.15 -18.85 -6.84
CA LYS A 139 5.64 -20.21 -7.10
C LYS A 139 4.14 -20.35 -6.79
N LYS A 140 3.62 -19.58 -5.83
CA LYS A 140 2.18 -19.57 -5.49
C LYS A 140 1.33 -18.81 -6.52
N GLY A 141 1.95 -18.06 -7.42
CA GLY A 141 1.32 -17.37 -8.54
C GLY A 141 0.90 -15.94 -8.25
N LYS A 142 0.98 -15.10 -9.29
CA LYS A 142 0.63 -13.67 -9.26
C LYS A 142 -0.81 -13.41 -8.81
N PHE A 143 -1.76 -14.17 -9.35
CA PHE A 143 -3.18 -13.98 -9.05
C PHE A 143 -3.48 -14.19 -7.56
N LYS A 144 -2.96 -15.28 -6.97
CA LYS A 144 -3.12 -15.58 -5.55
C LYS A 144 -2.50 -14.48 -4.67
N PHE A 145 -1.33 -13.97 -5.06
CA PHE A 145 -0.70 -12.85 -4.35
C PHE A 145 -1.59 -11.59 -4.37
N ILE A 146 -2.08 -11.19 -5.53
CA ILE A 146 -2.93 -10.00 -5.68
C ILE A 146 -4.24 -10.16 -4.89
N LEU A 147 -4.86 -11.35 -4.95
CA LEU A 147 -6.08 -11.63 -4.21
C LEU A 147 -5.85 -11.53 -2.70
N ILE A 148 -4.80 -12.16 -2.16
CA ILE A 148 -4.54 -12.19 -0.72
C ILE A 148 -4.05 -10.83 -0.22
N HIS A 149 -2.99 -10.29 -0.83
CA HIS A 149 -2.30 -9.10 -0.32
C HIS A 149 -2.89 -7.78 -0.82
N GLY A 150 -3.56 -7.79 -1.96
CA GLY A 150 -4.24 -6.60 -2.50
C GLY A 150 -5.71 -6.56 -2.12
N VAL A 151 -6.49 -7.55 -2.57
CA VAL A 151 -7.95 -7.51 -2.40
C VAL A 151 -8.36 -7.82 -0.96
N LEU A 152 -7.90 -8.93 -0.38
CA LEU A 152 -8.35 -9.37 0.95
C LEU A 152 -7.68 -8.59 2.08
N ALA A 153 -6.35 -8.44 2.05
CA ALA A 153 -5.63 -7.75 3.11
C ALA A 153 -5.86 -6.23 3.12
N TRP A 154 -6.27 -5.64 2.00
CA TRP A 154 -6.44 -4.19 1.89
C TRP A 154 -7.82 -3.77 1.39
N GLY A 155 -8.29 -4.28 0.25
CA GLY A 155 -9.60 -3.95 -0.30
C GLY A 155 -10.77 -4.29 0.64
N ALA A 156 -10.74 -5.44 1.32
CA ALA A 156 -11.83 -5.85 2.21
C ALA A 156 -11.95 -4.99 3.49
N PRO A 157 -10.86 -4.69 4.24
CA PRO A 157 -10.91 -3.71 5.32
C PRO A 157 -11.44 -2.35 4.87
N MET A 158 -11.02 -1.87 3.70
CA MET A 158 -11.48 -0.59 3.15
C MET A 158 -12.96 -0.60 2.78
N PHE A 159 -13.43 -1.65 2.12
CA PHE A 159 -14.84 -1.85 1.84
C PHE A 159 -15.66 -1.78 3.13
N PHE A 160 -15.21 -2.46 4.18
CA PHE A 160 -15.90 -2.43 5.46
C PHE A 160 -15.94 -1.01 6.06
N LEU A 161 -14.79 -0.34 6.18
CA LEU A 161 -14.69 0.98 6.80
C LEU A 161 -15.43 2.09 6.02
N MET A 162 -15.35 2.06 4.69
CA MET A 162 -15.88 3.13 3.85
C MET A 162 -17.29 2.86 3.32
N SER A 163 -17.73 1.59 3.33
CA SER A 163 -19.00 1.21 2.74
C SER A 163 -20.00 0.72 3.77
N VAL A 164 -19.55 -0.16 4.65
CA VAL A 164 -20.41 -0.84 5.64
C VAL A 164 -20.59 0.01 6.90
N PHE A 165 -19.51 0.55 7.45
CA PHE A 165 -19.54 1.34 8.68
C PHE A 165 -20.43 2.60 8.58
N PRO A 166 -20.44 3.39 7.48
CA PRO A 166 -21.34 4.54 7.35
C PRO A 166 -22.82 4.17 7.33
N VAL A 167 -23.17 2.98 6.85
CA VAL A 167 -24.54 2.47 6.86
C VAL A 167 -24.97 2.12 8.28
N PHE A 168 -24.10 1.49 9.07
CA PHE A 168 -24.37 1.21 10.49
C PHE A 168 -24.53 2.48 11.33
N ASN A 169 -23.81 3.55 11.00
CA ASN A 169 -23.93 4.84 11.68
C ASN A 169 -25.11 5.69 11.20
N GLY A 170 -25.93 5.20 10.26
CA GLY A 170 -27.08 5.94 9.73
C GLY A 170 -26.73 7.07 8.75
N ASN A 171 -25.46 7.23 8.37
CA ASN A 171 -24.99 8.26 7.44
C ASN A 171 -25.35 7.95 5.97
N ARG A 172 -25.76 6.71 5.67
CA ARG A 172 -26.13 6.28 4.31
C ARG A 172 -27.14 5.15 4.34
N ALA A 173 -28.11 5.18 3.42
CA ALA A 173 -29.09 4.10 3.28
C ALA A 173 -28.44 2.82 2.72
N ALA A 174 -28.81 1.68 3.30
CA ALA A 174 -28.41 0.37 2.79
C ALA A 174 -29.15 0.10 1.47
N SER A 175 -28.40 -0.16 0.40
CA SER A 175 -28.95 -0.63 -0.87
C SER A 175 -28.03 -1.67 -1.49
N PHE A 176 -28.62 -2.65 -2.19
CA PHE A 176 -27.87 -3.67 -2.91
C PHE A 176 -26.98 -3.06 -4.00
N SER A 177 -27.49 -2.06 -4.74
CA SER A 177 -26.71 -1.36 -5.78
C SER A 177 -25.52 -0.62 -5.19
N TYR A 178 -25.70 -0.02 -4.02
CA TYR A 178 -24.64 0.69 -3.30
C TYR A 178 -23.51 -0.25 -2.89
N PHE A 179 -23.83 -1.35 -2.19
CA PHE A 179 -22.80 -2.32 -1.78
C PHE A 179 -22.14 -3.01 -2.96
N GLY A 180 -22.90 -3.34 -4.02
CA GLY A 180 -22.36 -3.92 -5.24
C GLY A 180 -21.32 -3.02 -5.90
N LEU A 181 -21.63 -1.73 -6.06
CA LEU A 181 -20.68 -0.76 -6.61
C LEU A 181 -19.44 -0.60 -5.73
N GLN A 182 -19.64 -0.42 -4.42
CA GLN A 182 -18.53 -0.25 -3.49
C GLN A 182 -17.61 -1.48 -3.51
N LEU A 183 -18.18 -2.68 -3.53
CA LEU A 183 -17.41 -3.91 -3.61
C LEU A 183 -16.56 -3.92 -4.90
N CYS A 184 -17.15 -3.58 -6.05
CA CYS A 184 -16.41 -3.47 -7.31
C CYS A 184 -15.25 -2.46 -7.21
N ILE A 185 -15.50 -1.27 -6.66
CA ILE A 185 -14.48 -0.23 -6.47
C ILE A 185 -13.31 -0.74 -5.63
N TRP A 186 -13.60 -1.33 -4.46
CA TRP A 186 -12.56 -1.77 -3.54
C TRP A 186 -11.82 -3.03 -4.00
N VAL A 187 -12.48 -3.91 -4.76
CA VAL A 187 -11.82 -5.05 -5.43
C VAL A 187 -10.86 -4.54 -6.51
N ILE A 188 -11.27 -3.60 -7.35
CA ILE A 188 -10.42 -3.03 -8.41
C ILE A 188 -9.22 -2.30 -7.79
N ALA A 189 -9.48 -1.44 -6.81
CA ALA A 189 -8.42 -0.69 -6.11
C ALA A 189 -7.42 -1.63 -5.41
N GLY A 190 -7.92 -2.64 -4.69
CA GLY A 190 -7.09 -3.65 -4.05
C GLY A 190 -6.28 -4.47 -5.05
N ALA A 191 -6.87 -4.84 -6.19
CA ALA A 191 -6.17 -5.56 -7.25
C ALA A 191 -5.07 -4.72 -7.91
N ALA A 192 -5.34 -3.43 -8.15
CA ALA A 192 -4.36 -2.48 -8.68
C ALA A 192 -3.18 -2.29 -7.72
N PHE A 193 -3.47 -2.08 -6.43
CA PHE A 193 -2.45 -1.98 -5.39
C PHE A 193 -1.61 -3.26 -5.26
N GLY A 194 -2.25 -4.43 -5.17
CA GLY A 194 -1.56 -5.72 -5.12
C GLY A 194 -0.70 -5.98 -6.36
N SER A 195 -1.15 -5.55 -7.54
CA SER A 195 -0.39 -5.64 -8.79
C SER A 195 0.86 -4.75 -8.74
N PHE A 196 0.72 -3.52 -8.24
CA PHE A 196 1.84 -2.60 -8.08
C PHE A 196 2.93 -3.18 -7.15
N ILE A 197 2.53 -3.75 -6.00
CA ILE A 197 3.47 -4.42 -5.09
C ILE A 197 4.14 -5.61 -5.79
N TRP A 198 3.38 -6.46 -6.48
CA TRP A 198 3.93 -7.60 -7.22
C TRP A 198 5.01 -7.16 -8.23
N TYR A 199 4.72 -6.16 -9.07
CA TYR A 199 5.66 -5.71 -10.09
C TYR A 199 6.93 -5.09 -9.48
N SER A 200 6.78 -4.34 -8.39
CA SER A 200 7.91 -3.73 -7.68
C SER A 200 8.81 -4.80 -7.06
N SER A 201 8.22 -5.82 -6.43
CA SER A 201 8.94 -6.97 -5.88
C SER A 201 9.61 -7.81 -6.97
N GLU A 202 8.91 -8.07 -8.09
CA GLU A 202 9.45 -8.84 -9.22
C GLU A 202 10.64 -8.13 -9.89
N LYS A 203 10.55 -6.81 -10.07
CA LYS A 203 11.65 -6.00 -10.61
C LYS A 203 12.87 -6.04 -9.69
N SER A 204 12.63 -5.97 -8.38
CA SER A 204 13.68 -6.00 -7.37
C SER A 204 14.36 -7.38 -7.31
N PHE A 205 13.59 -8.46 -7.39
CA PHE A 205 14.11 -9.83 -7.46
C PHE A 205 14.99 -10.07 -8.69
N LYS A 206 14.52 -9.74 -9.90
CA LYS A 206 15.28 -9.92 -11.16
C LYS A 206 16.59 -9.12 -11.18
N LYS A 207 16.62 -7.97 -10.51
CA LYS A 207 17.84 -7.16 -10.39
C LYS A 207 18.92 -7.89 -9.58
N ASN A 208 18.54 -8.67 -8.58
CA ASN A 208 19.50 -9.39 -7.72
C ASN A 208 19.96 -10.72 -8.31
N GLU A 209 19.19 -11.35 -9.21
CA GLU A 209 19.65 -12.55 -9.93
C GLU A 209 20.76 -12.24 -10.94
N ASN A 210 20.80 -11.01 -11.47
CA ASN A 210 21.75 -10.59 -12.51
C ASN A 210 22.99 -9.82 -11.98
N SER A 211 23.14 -9.66 -10.67
CA SER A 211 24.30 -8.97 -10.04
C SER A 211 25.18 -9.94 -9.30
#